data_AF-A0A3B9STQ4-F1
#
_entry.id   AF-A0A3B9STQ4-F1
#
_cell.length_a   1.000
_cell.length_b   1.000
_cell.length_c   1.000
_cell.angle_alpha   90.00
_cell.angle_beta   90.00
_cell.angle_gamma   90.00
#
_symmetry.space_group_name_H-M   'P 1'
#
loop_
_entity.id
_entity.type
_entity.pdbx_description
1 polymer ?
#
loop_
_entity_poly.entity_id
_entity_poly.type
_entity_poly.pdbx_seq_one_letter_code
_entity_poly.pdbx_strand_id
1 'polypeptide(L)'
;MVRKGSGHMSYNHTVKTAKQINSPSTSETLVLPPRLEVGSWKLEGRRSQICQFITLLISNIQSPTSKRRFNQAVPWLYALAVGGTELLVGLVNVTAGLLLHFTLLFILLAHAAVLFTRRTKDKTGPDILGYNFYLSLTLVPLIRILSLCMPLASFSLPYWYLIVGTPLFAAAFLVIRQAGYRAQDIYISRVKNLPLQLALGLIGLPLGLIEFYILSPAPLIKTFDLTQIWLPALILLVFTGLAEELIFRGILLKSAGEYLKKRTALFYVSFLFAVMHITHLVTLDVFFVFGVALLFALLVQKTNSLLGVTLAHGLTNITLYLVYPFFL
;
A
#
# COMPACT_ATOMS: atom_id res chain seq x y z
N MET A 1 51.97 29.26 -24.86
CA MET A 1 52.52 30.27 -25.79
C MET A 1 51.76 30.13 -27.11
N VAL A 2 51.09 31.20 -27.56
CA VAL A 2 50.50 31.43 -28.91
C VAL A 2 49.29 30.57 -29.31
N ARG A 3 48.17 31.05 -29.88
CA ARG A 3 47.42 32.33 -29.93
C ARG A 3 46.24 32.08 -30.90
N LYS A 4 45.06 32.66 -30.58
CA LYS A 4 44.06 33.36 -31.45
C LYS A 4 43.50 32.66 -32.71
N GLY A 5 42.27 32.90 -33.16
CA GLY A 5 41.27 33.95 -32.87
C GLY A 5 39.89 33.50 -33.42
N SER A 6 38.77 33.91 -32.81
CA SER A 6 38.05 35.18 -33.00
C SER A 6 37.30 35.29 -34.34
N GLY A 7 35.97 35.39 -34.27
CA GLY A 7 35.09 35.76 -35.38
C GLY A 7 33.64 35.94 -34.93
N HIS A 8 33.26 37.19 -34.67
CA HIS A 8 31.94 37.69 -34.26
C HIS A 8 30.96 37.87 -35.44
N MET A 9 29.66 37.99 -35.08
CA MET A 9 28.56 38.76 -35.74
C MET A 9 28.06 38.25 -37.11
N SER A 10 26.80 38.42 -37.55
CA SER A 10 25.71 39.31 -37.15
C SER A 10 24.35 38.73 -37.59
N TYR A 11 23.29 39.11 -36.88
CA TYR A 11 21.90 39.08 -37.34
C TYR A 11 21.71 39.94 -38.61
N ASN A 12 20.86 39.51 -39.55
CA ASN A 12 19.89 40.38 -40.20
C ASN A 12 18.77 39.65 -40.96
N HIS A 13 17.60 40.31 -40.95
CA HIS A 13 16.29 39.95 -41.48
C HIS A 13 16.25 39.63 -42.99
N THR A 14 15.35 38.74 -43.41
CA THR A 14 14.51 38.99 -44.59
C THR A 14 13.14 38.31 -44.48
N VAL A 15 12.11 39.14 -44.59
CA VAL A 15 10.68 38.83 -44.69
C VAL A 15 10.39 38.24 -46.08
N LYS A 16 9.61 37.15 -46.14
CA LYS A 16 8.84 36.78 -47.35
C LYS A 16 7.43 36.30 -46.97
N THR A 17 6.53 37.29 -46.96
CA THR A 17 5.15 37.32 -47.47
C THR A 17 4.39 36.02 -47.76
N ALA A 18 3.26 35.89 -47.03
CA ALA A 18 1.90 35.61 -47.49
C ALA A 18 1.69 34.67 -48.70
N LYS A 19 1.18 33.47 -48.43
CA LYS A 19 0.52 32.64 -49.45
C LYS A 19 -0.97 32.96 -49.46
N GLN A 20 -1.34 33.69 -50.50
CA GLN A 20 -2.65 34.19 -50.84
C GLN A 20 -3.56 33.05 -51.33
N ILE A 21 -4.83 33.23 -51.03
CA ILE A 21 -6.02 32.44 -51.35
C ILE A 21 -6.12 32.19 -52.86
N ASN A 22 -6.39 30.93 -53.26
CA ASN A 22 -6.84 30.56 -54.60
C ASN A 22 -8.23 29.91 -54.54
N SER A 23 -9.26 30.69 -54.88
CA SER A 23 -10.44 30.31 -55.68
C SER A 23 -10.15 30.72 -57.14
N PRO A 24 -10.68 30.16 -58.24
CA PRO A 24 -12.09 29.76 -58.53
C PRO A 24 -12.16 28.38 -59.27
N SER A 25 -13.24 27.80 -59.80
CA SER A 25 -14.43 28.20 -60.58
C SER A 25 -15.41 27.00 -60.56
N THR A 26 -16.71 27.01 -60.85
CA THR A 26 -17.53 27.69 -61.85
C THR A 26 -18.98 27.74 -61.36
N SER A 27 -19.69 28.76 -61.82
CA SER A 27 -21.13 29.01 -61.69
C SER A 27 -22.02 27.87 -62.19
N GLU A 28 -22.83 27.30 -61.29
CA GLU A 28 -24.15 26.76 -61.64
C GLU A 28 -25.19 27.52 -60.79
N THR A 29 -26.00 28.32 -61.46
CA THR A 29 -27.12 29.08 -60.88
C THR A 29 -28.16 28.12 -60.30
N LEU A 30 -28.10 27.90 -58.98
CA LEU A 30 -29.12 27.14 -58.25
C LEU A 30 -30.31 28.06 -57.97
N VAL A 31 -31.30 28.00 -58.87
CA VAL A 31 -32.57 28.73 -58.73
C VAL A 31 -33.37 28.11 -57.59
N LEU A 32 -33.52 28.82 -56.48
CA LEU A 32 -34.35 28.40 -55.35
C LEU A 32 -35.85 28.66 -55.67
N PRO A 33 -36.76 27.67 -55.50
CA PRO A 33 -38.18 27.88 -55.70
C PRO A 33 -38.79 28.75 -54.58
N PRO A 34 -39.89 29.48 -54.84
CA PRO A 34 -40.48 30.38 -53.87
C PRO A 34 -41.27 29.61 -52.80
N ARG A 35 -41.00 29.95 -51.53
CA ARG A 35 -41.77 29.62 -50.30
C ARG A 35 -42.35 28.20 -50.23
N LEU A 36 -41.54 27.27 -49.71
CA LEU A 36 -42.06 26.13 -48.94
C LEU A 36 -42.04 26.53 -47.45
N GLU A 37 -43.17 26.32 -46.78
CA GLU A 37 -43.39 26.63 -45.37
C GLU A 37 -42.31 26.00 -44.48
N VAL A 38 -41.95 26.73 -43.42
CA VAL A 38 -41.03 26.29 -42.37
C VAL A 38 -41.65 25.09 -41.64
N GLY A 39 -41.40 23.88 -42.15
CA GLY A 39 -41.60 22.65 -41.40
C GLY A 39 -40.63 22.62 -40.22
N SER A 40 -41.16 22.66 -39.00
CA SER A 40 -40.36 22.47 -37.78
C SER A 40 -39.76 21.06 -37.80
N TRP A 41 -38.49 20.94 -38.16
CA TRP A 41 -37.75 19.70 -37.95
C TRP A 41 -37.57 19.51 -36.44
N LYS A 42 -38.42 18.66 -35.86
CA LYS A 42 -38.40 18.32 -34.43
C LYS A 42 -37.10 17.55 -34.11
N LEU A 43 -36.05 18.27 -33.76
CA LEU A 43 -34.81 17.73 -33.16
C LEU A 43 -34.98 17.40 -31.66
N GLU A 44 -36.22 17.28 -31.18
CA GLU A 44 -36.55 17.05 -29.76
C GLU A 44 -36.24 15.62 -29.26
N GLY A 45 -36.16 14.63 -30.17
CA GLY A 45 -36.08 13.21 -29.78
C GLY A 45 -34.70 12.76 -29.26
N ARG A 46 -33.60 13.14 -29.93
CA ARG A 46 -32.24 12.66 -29.57
C ARG A 46 -31.61 13.41 -28.41
N ARG A 47 -31.86 14.72 -28.27
CA ARG A 47 -31.36 15.51 -27.14
C ARG A 47 -32.01 15.07 -25.82
N SER A 48 -33.30 14.77 -25.83
CA SER A 48 -34.04 14.22 -24.69
C SER A 48 -33.47 12.88 -24.20
N GLN A 49 -33.19 11.94 -25.12
CA GLN A 49 -32.64 10.63 -24.77
C GLN A 49 -31.20 10.71 -24.23
N ILE A 50 -30.35 11.56 -24.80
CA ILE A 50 -28.98 11.77 -24.30
C ILE A 50 -29.01 12.43 -22.91
N CYS A 51 -29.87 13.43 -22.71
CA CYS A 51 -30.04 14.05 -21.39
C CYS A 51 -30.61 13.07 -20.36
N GLN A 52 -31.57 12.22 -20.72
CA GLN A 52 -32.09 11.16 -19.85
C GLN A 52 -31.01 10.11 -19.54
N PHE A 53 -30.21 9.71 -20.53
CA PHE A 53 -29.12 8.77 -20.35
C PHE A 53 -28.03 9.34 -19.42
N ILE A 54 -27.62 10.59 -19.63
CA ILE A 54 -26.66 11.29 -18.75
C ILE A 54 -27.24 11.45 -17.33
N THR A 55 -28.52 11.78 -17.20
CA THR A 55 -29.18 11.91 -15.90
C THR A 55 -29.30 10.56 -15.18
N LEU A 56 -29.59 9.49 -15.92
CA LEU A 56 -29.57 8.12 -15.41
C LEU A 56 -28.16 7.69 -15.01
N LEU A 57 -27.13 8.09 -15.76
CA LEU A 57 -25.74 7.78 -15.44
C LEU A 57 -25.29 8.51 -14.17
N ILE A 58 -25.59 9.81 -14.05
CA ILE A 58 -25.28 10.63 -12.88
C ILE A 58 -26.06 10.14 -11.65
N SER A 59 -27.35 9.87 -11.79
CA SER A 59 -28.17 9.34 -10.68
C SER A 59 -27.76 7.93 -10.27
N ASN A 60 -27.34 7.09 -11.21
CA ASN A 60 -26.78 5.77 -10.91
C ASN A 60 -25.42 5.88 -10.20
N ILE A 61 -24.55 6.84 -10.57
CA ILE A 61 -23.30 7.14 -9.86
C ILE A 61 -23.59 7.63 -8.43
N GLN A 62 -24.62 8.46 -8.24
CA GLN A 62 -25.01 8.99 -6.93
C GLN A 62 -25.85 8.01 -6.09
N SER A 63 -26.27 6.89 -6.67
CA SER A 63 -27.08 5.90 -5.98
C SER A 63 -26.36 5.37 -4.71
N PRO A 64 -27.11 5.03 -3.65
CA PRO A 64 -26.52 4.47 -2.43
C PRO A 64 -25.70 3.19 -2.70
N THR A 65 -26.09 2.42 -3.70
CA THR A 65 -25.42 1.19 -4.13
C THR A 65 -24.10 1.48 -4.85
N SER A 66 -24.05 2.49 -5.74
CA SER A 66 -22.82 2.96 -6.38
C SER A 66 -21.83 3.55 -5.37
N LYS A 67 -22.29 4.44 -4.47
CA LYS A 67 -21.45 4.99 -3.39
C LYS A 67 -20.86 3.89 -2.50
N ARG A 68 -21.65 2.86 -2.18
CA ARG A 68 -21.19 1.71 -1.40
C ARG A 68 -20.15 0.88 -2.15
N ARG A 69 -20.35 0.61 -3.44
CA ARG A 69 -19.36 -0.11 -4.28
C ARG A 69 -18.07 0.67 -4.43
N PHE A 70 -18.16 1.99 -4.65
CA PHE A 70 -17.00 2.87 -4.73
C PHE A 70 -16.20 2.86 -3.41
N ASN A 71 -16.86 3.00 -2.27
CA ASN A 71 -16.21 2.94 -0.96
C ASN A 71 -15.54 1.59 -0.67
N GLN A 72 -16.04 0.49 -1.25
CA GLN A 72 -15.41 -0.83 -1.14
C GLN A 72 -14.22 -1.00 -2.10
N ALA A 73 -14.19 -0.30 -3.23
CA ALA A 73 -13.11 -0.38 -4.22
C ALA A 73 -11.87 0.43 -3.81
N VAL A 74 -12.06 1.60 -3.19
CA VAL A 74 -10.96 2.51 -2.83
C VAL A 74 -9.85 1.86 -1.98
N PRO A 75 -10.14 1.06 -0.93
CA PRO A 75 -9.12 0.34 -0.18
C PRO A 75 -8.24 -0.56 -1.04
N TRP A 76 -8.84 -1.26 -2.01
CA TRP A 76 -8.12 -2.14 -2.93
C TRP A 76 -7.27 -1.35 -3.92
N LEU A 77 -7.72 -0.17 -4.36
CA LEU A 77 -6.88 0.72 -5.17
C LEU A 77 -5.63 1.14 -4.41
N TYR A 78 -5.74 1.47 -3.12
CA TYR A 78 -4.55 1.73 -2.29
C TYR A 78 -3.66 0.51 -2.14
N ALA A 79 -4.23 -0.68 -1.92
CA ALA A 79 -3.44 -1.90 -1.79
C ALA A 79 -2.69 -2.26 -3.10
N LEU A 80 -3.35 -2.07 -4.25
CA LEU A 80 -2.73 -2.22 -5.56
C LEU A 80 -1.66 -1.15 -5.80
N ALA A 81 -1.88 0.09 -5.34
CA ALA A 81 -0.87 1.14 -5.41
C ALA A 81 0.35 0.82 -4.54
N VAL A 82 0.16 0.25 -3.34
CA VAL A 82 1.27 -0.28 -2.52
C VAL A 82 2.04 -1.33 -3.31
N GLY A 83 1.36 -2.37 -3.83
CA GLY A 83 2.01 -3.43 -4.60
C GLY A 83 2.73 -2.93 -5.86
N GLY A 84 2.13 -1.98 -6.59
CA GLY A 84 2.77 -1.33 -7.74
C GLY A 84 4.01 -0.52 -7.34
N THR A 85 3.99 0.10 -6.16
CA THR A 85 5.14 0.83 -5.64
C THR A 85 6.25 -0.13 -5.22
N GLU A 86 5.91 -1.23 -4.56
CA GLU A 86 6.86 -2.28 -4.18
C GLU A 86 7.52 -2.94 -5.41
N LEU A 87 6.77 -3.15 -6.50
CA LEU A 87 7.32 -3.58 -7.78
C LEU A 87 8.30 -2.54 -8.36
N LEU A 88 7.97 -1.25 -8.27
CA LEU A 88 8.85 -0.19 -8.76
C LEU A 88 10.16 -0.12 -7.96
N VAL A 89 10.08 -0.27 -6.63
CA VAL A 89 11.25 -0.37 -5.75
C VAL A 89 12.11 -1.57 -6.10
N GLY A 90 11.50 -2.76 -6.23
CA GLY A 90 12.22 -4.01 -6.42
C GLY A 90 12.82 -4.18 -7.83
N LEU A 91 12.12 -3.74 -8.87
CA LEU A 91 12.45 -4.12 -10.25
C LEU A 91 12.96 -2.97 -11.14
N VAL A 92 12.70 -1.71 -10.77
CA VAL A 92 12.91 -0.58 -11.69
C VAL A 92 13.81 0.50 -11.11
N ASN A 93 13.37 1.18 -10.06
CA ASN A 93 14.10 2.31 -9.49
C ASN A 93 13.66 2.58 -8.04
N VAL A 94 14.60 2.38 -7.11
CA VAL A 94 14.38 2.57 -5.67
C VAL A 94 13.95 4.01 -5.35
N THR A 95 14.57 5.02 -5.97
CA THR A 95 14.24 6.44 -5.71
C THR A 95 12.83 6.79 -6.18
N ALA A 96 12.41 6.33 -7.36
CA ALA A 96 11.07 6.56 -7.87
C ALA A 96 10.02 5.85 -7.01
N GLY A 97 10.29 4.60 -6.60
CA GLY A 97 9.43 3.86 -5.68
C GLY A 97 9.31 4.54 -4.32
N LEU A 98 10.42 5.04 -3.77
CA LEU A 98 10.41 5.79 -2.52
C LEU A 98 9.56 7.08 -2.61
N LEU A 99 9.70 7.86 -3.69
CA LEU A 99 8.88 9.05 -3.92
C LEU A 99 7.38 8.71 -4.01
N LEU A 100 7.03 7.59 -4.64
CA LEU A 100 5.66 7.10 -4.69
C LEU A 100 5.16 6.66 -3.31
N HIS A 101 5.97 6.02 -2.46
CA HIS A 101 5.58 5.72 -1.08
C HIS A 101 5.31 6.99 -0.27
N PHE A 102 6.15 8.04 -0.40
CA PHE A 102 5.89 9.33 0.24
C PHE A 102 4.58 9.96 -0.26
N THR A 103 4.34 9.91 -1.57
CA THR A 103 3.11 10.40 -2.18
C THR A 103 1.89 9.63 -1.66
N LEU A 104 2.00 8.30 -1.58
CA LEU A 104 0.94 7.42 -1.07
C LEU A 104 0.65 7.70 0.41
N LEU A 105 1.69 7.85 1.22
CA LEU A 105 1.57 8.23 2.63
C LEU A 105 0.84 9.57 2.78
N PHE A 106 1.23 10.58 1.99
CA PHE A 106 0.59 11.90 2.01
C PHE A 106 -0.90 11.81 1.62
N ILE A 107 -1.23 11.08 0.54
CA ILE A 107 -2.60 10.90 0.09
C ILE A 107 -3.44 10.17 1.15
N LEU A 108 -2.90 9.13 1.80
CA LEU A 108 -3.58 8.40 2.86
C LEU A 108 -3.86 9.30 4.07
N LEU A 109 -2.88 10.11 4.49
CA LEU A 109 -3.06 11.08 5.57
C LEU A 109 -4.11 12.14 5.23
N ALA A 110 -4.08 12.68 4.00
CA ALA A 110 -5.08 13.63 3.52
C ALA A 110 -6.49 13.02 3.49
N HIS A 111 -6.61 11.77 3.02
CA HIS A 111 -7.89 11.06 3.01
C HIS A 111 -8.41 10.81 4.43
N ALA A 112 -7.55 10.37 5.35
CA ALA A 112 -7.90 10.24 6.76
C ALA A 112 -8.36 11.60 7.34
N ALA A 113 -7.64 12.68 7.08
CA ALA A 113 -8.00 14.01 7.56
C ALA A 113 -9.38 14.49 7.05
N VAL A 114 -9.73 14.22 5.79
CA VAL A 114 -11.05 14.55 5.23
C VAL A 114 -12.18 13.76 5.91
N LEU A 115 -11.96 12.48 6.20
CA LEU A 115 -12.97 11.69 6.93
C LEU A 115 -13.09 12.15 8.40
N PHE A 116 -11.98 12.57 8.99
CA PHE A 116 -11.97 13.14 10.33
C PHE A 116 -12.77 14.43 10.45
N THR A 117 -12.73 15.32 9.45
CA THR A 117 -13.52 16.58 9.47
C THR A 117 -15.01 16.34 9.23
N ARG A 118 -15.36 15.29 8.50
CA ARG A 118 -16.76 14.90 8.24
C ARG A 118 -17.38 14.08 9.37
N ARG A 119 -16.57 13.57 10.30
CA ARG A 119 -17.03 12.67 11.35
C ARG A 119 -18.15 13.31 12.15
N THR A 120 -19.24 12.57 12.31
CA THR A 120 -20.27 12.90 13.27
C THR A 120 -19.77 12.56 14.68
N LYS A 121 -20.48 13.02 15.73
CA LYS A 121 -20.15 12.64 17.12
C LYS A 121 -20.32 11.13 17.39
N ASP A 122 -20.95 10.40 16.47
CA ASP A 122 -21.14 8.96 16.56
C ASP A 122 -19.82 8.21 16.30
N LYS A 123 -19.39 7.42 17.29
CA LYS A 123 -18.17 6.60 17.24
C LYS A 123 -18.31 5.35 16.37
N THR A 124 -19.48 5.08 15.82
CA THR A 124 -19.76 3.90 14.98
C THR A 124 -20.06 4.24 13.52
N GLY A 125 -20.00 5.52 13.17
CA GLY A 125 -20.25 5.99 11.82
C GLY A 125 -19.20 5.54 10.79
N PRO A 126 -19.56 5.47 9.50
CA PRO A 126 -18.64 5.03 8.43
C PRO A 126 -17.40 5.92 8.31
N ASP A 127 -17.50 7.22 8.61
CA ASP A 127 -16.39 8.16 8.50
C ASP A 127 -15.33 7.94 9.58
N ILE A 128 -15.72 7.64 10.83
CA ILE A 128 -14.75 7.36 11.90
C ILE A 128 -14.07 5.99 11.70
N LEU A 129 -14.81 4.98 11.24
CA LEU A 129 -14.23 3.68 10.90
C LEU A 129 -13.28 3.80 9.70
N GLY A 130 -13.66 4.57 8.69
CA GLY A 130 -12.80 4.89 7.55
C GLY A 130 -11.56 5.67 7.96
N TYR A 131 -11.69 6.69 8.81
CA TYR A 131 -10.57 7.43 9.38
C TYR A 131 -9.57 6.50 10.06
N ASN A 132 -10.04 5.66 10.99
CA ASN A 132 -9.19 4.70 11.70
C ASN A 132 -8.50 3.74 10.73
N PHE A 133 -9.21 3.27 9.70
CA PHE A 133 -8.66 2.39 8.67
C PHE A 133 -7.57 3.05 7.83
N TYR A 134 -7.83 4.21 7.22
CA TYR A 134 -6.85 4.90 6.39
C TYR A 134 -5.66 5.41 7.19
N LEU A 135 -5.87 5.84 8.45
CA LEU A 135 -4.79 6.16 9.37
C LEU A 135 -3.95 4.92 9.73
N SER A 136 -4.57 3.75 9.88
CA SER A 136 -3.81 2.50 10.08
C SER A 136 -3.00 2.14 8.83
N LEU A 137 -3.58 2.33 7.65
CA LEU A 137 -2.97 2.02 6.37
C LEU A 137 -1.72 2.85 6.08
N THR A 138 -1.54 4.02 6.71
CA THR A 138 -0.30 4.81 6.59
C THR A 138 0.93 4.07 7.11
N LEU A 139 0.77 3.10 8.01
CA LEU A 139 1.88 2.32 8.55
C LEU A 139 2.56 1.49 7.45
N VAL A 140 1.82 1.06 6.42
CA VAL A 140 2.36 0.22 5.33
C VAL A 140 3.42 0.95 4.50
N PRO A 141 3.15 2.10 3.86
CA PRO A 141 4.21 2.86 3.16
C PRO A 141 5.27 3.39 4.12
N LEU A 142 4.93 3.64 5.40
CA LEU A 142 5.91 4.10 6.39
C LEU A 142 7.00 3.04 6.67
N ILE A 143 6.65 1.75 6.69
CA ILE A 143 7.63 0.65 6.81
C ILE A 143 8.70 0.79 5.74
N ARG A 144 8.30 0.94 4.47
CA ARG A 144 9.24 1.03 3.36
C ARG A 144 10.05 2.32 3.38
N ILE A 145 9.42 3.45 3.69
CA ILE A 145 10.11 4.74 3.81
C ILE A 145 11.21 4.65 4.87
N LEU A 146 10.90 4.14 6.06
CA LEU A 146 11.89 4.00 7.13
C LEU A 146 13.01 3.02 6.75
N SER A 147 12.68 1.92 6.08
CA SER A 147 13.68 0.94 5.62
C SER A 147 14.65 1.51 4.58
N LEU A 148 14.22 2.45 3.73
CA LEU A 148 15.05 2.99 2.64
C LEU A 148 15.73 4.31 2.99
N CYS A 149 15.17 5.12 3.90
CA CYS A 149 15.70 6.45 4.23
C CYS A 149 16.71 6.43 5.39
N MET A 150 16.70 5.42 6.24
CA MET A 150 17.62 5.38 7.39
C MET A 150 19.06 5.13 6.92
N PRO A 151 20.08 5.75 7.56
CA PRO A 151 21.49 5.56 7.20
C PRO A 151 22.01 4.20 7.71
N LEU A 152 21.45 3.11 7.17
CA LEU A 152 21.68 1.75 7.65
C LEU A 152 23.08 1.21 7.31
N ALA A 153 23.71 1.73 6.26
CA ALA A 153 25.04 1.29 5.79
C ALA A 153 26.15 1.43 6.85
N SER A 154 25.97 2.29 7.86
CA SER A 154 26.93 2.47 8.95
C SER A 154 26.79 1.42 10.08
N PHE A 155 25.79 0.54 10.03
CA PHE A 155 25.48 -0.43 11.07
C PHE A 155 25.54 -1.86 10.54
N SER A 156 25.81 -2.83 11.43
CA SER A 156 25.69 -4.24 11.05
C SER A 156 24.22 -4.64 10.83
N LEU A 157 24.03 -5.62 9.96
CA LEU A 157 22.72 -6.03 9.45
C LEU A 157 21.67 -6.33 10.55
N PRO A 158 22.00 -7.01 11.68
CA PRO A 158 21.02 -7.22 12.75
C PRO A 158 20.46 -5.93 13.35
N TYR A 159 21.24 -4.85 13.43
CA TYR A 159 20.76 -3.58 14.00
C TYR A 159 19.85 -2.82 13.05
N TRP A 160 19.77 -3.17 11.78
CA TRP A 160 18.87 -2.50 10.83
C TRP A 160 17.41 -2.64 11.28
N TYR A 161 17.02 -3.83 11.72
CA TYR A 161 15.68 -4.11 12.25
C TYR A 161 15.37 -3.32 13.51
N LEU A 162 16.34 -3.17 14.42
CA LEU A 162 16.20 -2.32 15.61
C LEU A 162 15.97 -0.85 15.23
N ILE A 163 16.81 -0.33 14.33
CA ILE A 163 16.84 1.07 13.92
C ILE A 163 15.56 1.46 13.16
N VAL A 164 15.08 0.59 12.28
CA VAL A 164 13.82 0.80 11.53
C VAL A 164 12.60 0.54 12.40
N GLY A 165 12.63 -0.52 13.19
CA GLY A 165 11.49 -0.95 14.00
C GLY A 165 11.17 -0.01 15.16
N THR A 166 12.16 0.68 15.74
CA THR A 166 11.95 1.64 16.84
C THR A 166 11.00 2.81 16.46
N PRO A 167 11.28 3.60 15.40
CA PRO A 167 10.35 4.65 14.96
C PRO A 167 9.01 4.07 14.47
N LEU A 168 9.02 2.85 13.92
CA LEU A 168 7.79 2.18 13.49
C LEU A 168 6.89 1.79 14.67
N PHE A 169 7.46 1.32 15.79
CA PHE A 169 6.71 1.12 17.04
C PHE A 169 6.11 2.41 17.58
N ALA A 170 6.86 3.51 17.53
CA ALA A 170 6.34 4.81 17.92
C ALA A 170 5.14 5.22 17.03
N ALA A 171 5.25 5.05 15.71
CA ALA A 171 4.15 5.31 14.79
C ALA A 171 2.93 4.42 15.05
N ALA A 172 3.13 3.11 15.26
CA ALA A 172 2.08 2.17 15.60
C ALA A 172 1.38 2.57 16.92
N PHE A 173 2.14 2.96 17.94
CA PHE A 173 1.60 3.46 19.20
C PHE A 173 0.76 4.73 19.02
N LEU A 174 1.23 5.69 18.20
CA LEU A 174 0.47 6.90 17.89
C LEU A 174 -0.84 6.57 17.17
N VAL A 175 -0.83 5.65 16.21
CA VAL A 175 -2.06 5.19 15.54
C VAL A 175 -3.03 4.53 16.53
N ILE A 176 -2.54 3.66 17.43
CA ILE A 176 -3.36 3.03 18.48
C ILE A 176 -4.02 4.10 19.35
N ARG A 177 -3.25 5.10 19.80
CA ARG A 177 -3.75 6.20 20.64
C ARG A 177 -4.77 7.05 19.91
N GLN A 178 -4.50 7.39 18.65
CA GLN A 178 -5.34 8.26 17.85
C GLN A 178 -6.65 7.58 17.43
N ALA A 179 -6.61 6.28 17.12
CA ALA A 179 -7.80 5.48 16.83
C ALA A 179 -8.62 5.14 18.10
N GLY A 180 -8.05 5.38 19.30
CA GLY A 180 -8.70 5.12 20.58
C GLY A 180 -8.79 3.62 20.92
N TYR A 181 -7.91 2.80 20.36
CA TYR A 181 -7.91 1.35 20.62
C TYR A 181 -7.33 1.02 21.99
N ARG A 182 -7.97 0.09 22.68
CA ARG A 182 -7.43 -0.56 23.88
C ARG A 182 -6.58 -1.76 23.47
N ALA A 183 -5.70 -2.21 24.35
CA ALA A 183 -4.83 -3.37 24.11
C ALA A 183 -5.62 -4.61 23.62
N GLN A 184 -6.76 -4.90 24.26
CA GLN A 184 -7.63 -6.02 23.87
C GLN A 184 -8.24 -5.89 22.48
N ASP A 185 -8.44 -4.66 21.97
CA ASP A 185 -9.06 -4.41 20.67
C ASP A 185 -8.13 -4.78 19.51
N ILE A 186 -6.82 -4.73 19.78
CA ILE A 186 -5.73 -5.13 18.88
C ILE A 186 -5.11 -6.46 19.34
N TYR A 187 -5.87 -7.28 20.09
CA TYR A 187 -5.50 -8.64 20.50
C TYR A 187 -4.27 -8.74 21.42
N ILE A 188 -3.85 -7.62 22.02
CA ILE A 188 -2.94 -7.61 23.19
C ILE A 188 -3.82 -7.77 24.43
N SER A 189 -4.15 -9.01 24.78
CA SER A 189 -4.96 -9.32 25.96
C SER A 189 -4.18 -10.17 26.96
N ARG A 190 -4.73 -10.34 28.18
CA ARG A 190 -4.18 -11.29 29.15
C ARG A 190 -4.07 -12.65 28.46
N VAL A 191 -2.88 -13.24 28.48
CA VAL A 191 -2.58 -14.49 27.76
C VAL A 191 -3.58 -15.57 28.19
N LYS A 192 -4.53 -15.87 27.30
CA LYS A 192 -5.45 -16.99 27.45
C LYS A 192 -4.81 -18.22 26.81
N ASN A 193 -4.80 -19.32 27.54
CA ASN A 193 -4.25 -20.60 27.07
C ASN A 193 -2.79 -20.48 26.61
N LEU A 194 -1.89 -20.10 27.52
CA LEU A 194 -0.45 -20.02 27.23
C LEU A 194 0.11 -21.27 26.52
N PRO A 195 -0.24 -22.52 26.91
CA PRO A 195 0.24 -23.71 26.19
C PRO A 195 -0.14 -23.71 24.71
N LEU A 196 -1.36 -23.27 24.37
CA LEU A 196 -1.79 -23.13 22.97
C LEU A 196 -0.99 -22.05 22.25
N GLN A 197 -0.73 -20.91 22.88
CA GLN A 197 0.07 -19.83 22.28
C GLN A 197 1.52 -20.27 22.02
N LEU A 198 2.11 -21.04 22.95
CA LEU A 198 3.44 -21.62 22.77
C LEU A 198 3.44 -22.67 21.65
N ALA A 199 2.44 -23.55 21.61
CA ALA A 199 2.31 -24.53 20.53
C ALA A 199 2.15 -23.85 19.15
N LEU A 200 1.37 -22.78 19.07
CA LEU A 200 1.28 -21.95 17.86
C LEU A 200 2.63 -21.29 17.52
N GLY A 201 3.37 -20.82 18.53
CA GLY A 201 4.71 -20.28 18.35
C GLY A 201 5.69 -21.27 17.73
N LEU A 202 5.61 -22.55 18.10
CA LEU A 202 6.48 -23.60 17.54
C LEU A 202 6.25 -23.86 16.04
N ILE A 203 5.10 -23.45 15.47
CA ILE A 203 4.85 -23.50 14.02
C ILE A 203 5.86 -22.62 13.26
N GLY A 204 6.48 -21.64 13.94
CA GLY A 204 7.54 -20.82 13.36
C GLY A 204 8.75 -21.62 12.86
N LEU A 205 9.09 -22.74 13.51
CA LEU A 205 10.21 -23.61 13.11
C LEU A 205 10.05 -24.18 11.69
N PRO A 206 8.98 -24.97 11.38
CA PRO A 206 8.79 -25.48 10.04
C PRO A 206 8.55 -24.37 9.01
N LEU A 207 7.93 -23.25 9.39
CA LEU A 207 7.77 -22.12 8.48
C LEU A 207 9.12 -21.50 8.07
N GLY A 208 10.02 -21.29 9.04
CA GLY A 208 11.37 -20.77 8.75
C GLY A 208 12.20 -21.74 7.89
N LEU A 209 11.99 -23.05 8.03
CA LEU A 209 12.65 -24.05 7.19
C LEU A 209 12.15 -23.97 5.74
N ILE A 210 10.83 -23.89 5.55
CA ILE A 210 10.23 -23.76 4.22
C ILE A 210 10.71 -22.45 3.57
N GLU A 211 10.69 -21.35 4.30
CA GLU A 211 11.15 -20.04 3.82
C GLU A 211 12.66 -20.04 3.50
N PHE A 212 13.47 -20.77 4.27
CA PHE A 212 14.90 -20.94 3.98
C PHE A 212 15.13 -21.66 2.64
N TYR A 213 14.32 -22.68 2.31
CA TYR A 213 14.39 -23.31 0.99
C TYR A 213 13.87 -22.43 -0.14
N ILE A 214 13.02 -21.43 0.16
CA ILE A 214 12.51 -20.48 -0.84
C ILE A 214 13.52 -19.36 -1.09
N LEU A 215 14.11 -18.79 -0.04
CA LEU A 215 14.97 -17.59 -0.11
C LEU A 215 16.47 -17.89 -0.04
N SER A 216 16.85 -18.96 0.66
CA SER A 216 18.25 -19.37 0.94
C SER A 216 19.17 -18.18 1.30
N PRO A 217 18.83 -17.40 2.35
CA PRO A 217 19.57 -16.21 2.69
C PRO A 217 20.94 -16.53 3.29
N ALA A 218 21.88 -15.59 3.15
CA ALA A 218 23.11 -15.60 3.92
C ALA A 218 22.82 -15.42 5.42
N PRO A 219 23.64 -15.99 6.32
CA PRO A 219 23.46 -15.84 7.76
C PRO A 219 23.58 -14.37 8.19
N LEU A 220 22.75 -13.95 9.14
CA LEU A 220 22.81 -12.59 9.71
C LEU A 220 23.98 -12.38 10.68
N ILE A 221 24.59 -13.46 11.14
CA ILE A 221 25.71 -13.49 12.07
C ILE A 221 26.89 -14.24 11.45
N LYS A 222 28.10 -14.02 11.97
CA LYS A 222 29.32 -14.63 11.40
C LYS A 222 29.57 -16.05 11.88
N THR A 223 29.26 -16.33 13.15
CA THR A 223 29.51 -17.61 13.81
C THR A 223 28.27 -18.08 14.54
N PHE A 224 28.03 -19.39 14.52
CA PHE A 224 26.93 -20.00 15.25
C PHE A 224 27.35 -20.28 16.70
N ASP A 225 27.30 -19.24 17.53
CA ASP A 225 27.53 -19.34 18.97
C ASP A 225 26.52 -18.48 19.76
N LEU A 226 26.27 -18.85 21.02
CA LEU A 226 25.26 -18.17 21.84
C LEU A 226 25.51 -16.66 21.95
N THR A 227 26.76 -16.21 22.00
CA THR A 227 27.12 -14.79 22.18
C THR A 227 26.71 -13.94 20.99
N GLN A 228 26.76 -14.52 19.78
CA GLN A 228 26.33 -13.87 18.54
C GLN A 228 24.83 -14.04 18.27
N ILE A 229 24.18 -15.08 18.82
CA ILE A 229 22.78 -15.40 18.52
C ILE A 229 21.79 -14.58 19.37
N TRP A 230 22.02 -14.46 20.68
CA TRP A 230 20.97 -14.03 21.61
C TRP A 230 20.40 -12.63 21.30
N LEU A 231 21.27 -11.67 20.95
CA LEU A 231 20.86 -10.30 20.68
C LEU A 231 20.15 -10.15 19.33
N PRO A 232 20.69 -10.65 18.19
CA PRO A 232 19.95 -10.70 16.92
C PRO A 232 18.63 -11.45 17.03
N ALA A 233 18.56 -12.56 17.79
CA ALA A 233 17.33 -13.30 17.99
C ALA A 233 16.27 -12.45 18.74
N LEU A 234 16.68 -11.74 19.80
CA LEU A 234 15.80 -10.80 20.50
C LEU A 234 15.35 -9.65 19.58
N ILE A 235 16.26 -9.11 18.77
CA ILE A 235 15.95 -8.04 17.82
C ILE A 235 14.92 -8.52 16.80
N LEU A 236 15.11 -9.68 16.17
CA LEU A 236 14.14 -10.25 15.22
C LEU A 236 12.80 -10.53 15.91
N LEU A 237 12.80 -11.15 17.09
CA LEU A 237 11.56 -11.43 17.82
C LEU A 237 10.74 -10.16 18.09
N VAL A 238 11.39 -9.07 18.50
CA VAL A 238 10.70 -7.83 18.89
C VAL A 238 10.41 -6.94 17.68
N PHE A 239 11.41 -6.67 16.84
CA PHE A 239 11.33 -5.65 15.79
C PHE A 239 10.88 -6.16 14.43
N THR A 240 10.79 -7.47 14.22
CA THR A 240 10.06 -8.05 13.08
C THR A 240 8.85 -8.81 13.58
N GLY A 241 9.04 -9.84 14.42
CA GLY A 241 7.97 -10.68 14.94
C GLY A 241 6.86 -9.87 15.61
N LEU A 242 7.14 -9.14 16.69
CA LEU A 242 6.12 -8.36 17.39
C LEU A 242 5.69 -7.13 16.60
N ALA A 243 6.63 -6.36 16.05
CA ALA A 243 6.33 -5.10 15.36
C ALA A 243 5.37 -5.31 14.17
N GLU A 244 5.66 -6.28 13.31
CA GLU A 244 4.85 -6.54 12.13
C GLU A 244 3.51 -7.17 12.50
N GLU A 245 3.48 -8.13 13.42
CA GLU A 245 2.21 -8.70 13.89
C GLU A 245 1.33 -7.64 14.56
N LEU A 246 1.90 -6.72 15.32
CA LEU A 246 1.17 -5.58 15.90
C LEU A 246 0.55 -4.70 14.82
N ILE A 247 1.29 -4.36 13.77
CA ILE A 247 0.83 -3.48 12.70
C ILE A 247 -0.22 -4.17 11.85
N PHE A 248 0.07 -5.36 11.36
CA PHE A 248 -0.80 -6.07 10.41
C PHE A 248 -1.96 -6.76 11.12
N ARG A 249 -1.72 -7.59 12.13
CA ARG A 249 -2.76 -8.42 12.77
C ARG A 249 -3.40 -7.71 13.96
N GLY A 250 -2.69 -6.80 14.61
CA GLY A 250 -3.24 -5.93 15.65
C GLY A 250 -4.05 -4.78 15.06
N ILE A 251 -3.37 -3.79 14.49
CA ILE A 251 -3.95 -2.49 14.11
C ILE A 251 -4.74 -2.58 12.79
N LEU A 252 -4.12 -3.04 11.71
CA LEU A 252 -4.72 -3.07 10.37
C LEU A 252 -5.87 -4.07 10.28
N LEU A 253 -5.71 -5.28 10.80
CA LEU A 253 -6.79 -6.27 10.78
C LEU A 253 -8.00 -5.83 11.62
N LYS A 254 -7.77 -5.13 12.73
CA LYS A 254 -8.83 -4.53 13.53
C LYS A 254 -9.57 -3.44 12.75
N SER A 255 -8.86 -2.42 12.26
CA SER A 255 -9.47 -1.29 11.57
C SER A 255 -10.11 -1.69 10.24
N ALA A 256 -9.49 -2.57 9.46
CA ALA A 256 -10.06 -3.15 8.25
C ALA A 256 -11.26 -4.04 8.56
N GLY A 257 -11.24 -4.77 9.67
CA GLY A 257 -12.36 -5.60 10.12
C GLY A 257 -13.60 -4.77 10.43
N GLU A 258 -13.43 -3.58 11.01
CA GLU A 258 -14.51 -2.63 11.29
C GLU A 258 -15.00 -1.93 10.02
N TYR A 259 -14.11 -1.52 9.12
CA TYR A 259 -14.47 -0.76 7.93
C TYR A 259 -14.95 -1.63 6.75
N LEU A 260 -14.27 -2.75 6.46
CA LEU A 260 -14.50 -3.62 5.30
C LEU A 260 -15.23 -4.92 5.63
N LYS A 261 -15.51 -5.17 6.91
CA LYS A 261 -15.95 -6.45 7.49
C LYS A 261 -14.82 -7.46 7.65
N LYS A 262 -14.96 -8.31 8.67
CA LYS A 262 -13.98 -9.31 9.11
C LYS A 262 -13.44 -10.21 7.98
N ARG A 263 -14.32 -10.76 7.13
CA ARG A 263 -13.89 -11.67 6.05
C ARG A 263 -13.03 -10.99 5.00
N THR A 264 -13.42 -9.79 4.56
CA THR A 264 -12.64 -9.02 3.58
C THR A 264 -11.32 -8.54 4.18
N ALA A 265 -11.32 -8.16 5.46
CA ALA A 265 -10.11 -7.75 6.17
C ALA A 265 -9.02 -8.84 6.22
N LEU A 266 -9.41 -10.12 6.37
CA LEU A 266 -8.47 -11.25 6.34
C LEU A 266 -7.67 -11.27 5.03
N PHE A 267 -8.36 -11.25 3.89
CA PHE A 267 -7.70 -11.25 2.58
C PHE A 267 -6.95 -9.94 2.32
N TYR A 268 -7.54 -8.81 2.68
CA TYR A 268 -6.97 -7.49 2.45
C TYR A 268 -5.62 -7.30 3.16
N VAL A 269 -5.57 -7.60 4.45
CA VAL A 269 -4.35 -7.46 5.25
C VAL A 269 -3.30 -8.49 4.86
N SER A 270 -3.72 -9.72 4.55
CA SER A 270 -2.79 -10.76 4.08
C SER A 270 -2.17 -10.40 2.73
N PHE A 271 -2.97 -9.81 1.83
CA PHE A 271 -2.48 -9.28 0.55
C PHE A 271 -1.48 -8.15 0.77
N LEU A 272 -1.80 -7.17 1.62
CA LEU A 272 -0.88 -6.07 1.95
C LEU A 272 0.45 -6.58 2.54
N PHE A 273 0.40 -7.58 3.43
CA PHE A 273 1.60 -8.18 4.00
C PHE A 273 2.45 -8.85 2.91
N ALA A 274 1.82 -9.62 2.01
CA ALA A 274 2.50 -10.33 0.94
C ALA A 274 3.15 -9.39 -0.08
N VAL A 275 2.48 -8.31 -0.49
CA VAL A 275 3.07 -7.38 -1.47
C VAL A 275 4.30 -6.65 -0.94
N MET A 276 4.44 -6.48 0.38
CA MET A 276 5.66 -5.92 0.99
C MET A 276 6.88 -6.86 0.86
N HIS A 277 6.66 -8.14 0.54
CA HIS A 277 7.73 -9.12 0.32
C HIS A 277 8.18 -9.19 -1.15
N ILE A 278 7.55 -8.42 -2.06
CA ILE A 278 7.94 -8.36 -3.47
C ILE A 278 9.42 -7.98 -3.64
N THR A 279 9.96 -7.16 -2.73
CA THR A 279 11.37 -6.75 -2.77
C THR A 279 12.37 -7.88 -2.52
N HIS A 280 11.94 -9.06 -2.07
CA HIS A 280 12.78 -10.25 -2.05
C HIS A 280 13.03 -10.83 -3.45
N LEU A 281 12.26 -10.37 -4.45
CA LEU A 281 12.36 -10.77 -5.86
C LEU A 281 12.13 -12.26 -6.12
N VAL A 282 11.57 -12.98 -5.15
CA VAL A 282 11.19 -14.38 -5.27
C VAL A 282 9.67 -14.49 -5.27
N THR A 283 9.06 -14.76 -6.43
CA THR A 283 7.59 -14.84 -6.56
C THR A 283 6.97 -15.92 -5.65
N LEU A 284 7.67 -17.05 -5.47
CA LEU A 284 7.21 -18.12 -4.58
C LEU A 284 7.08 -17.66 -3.13
N ASP A 285 7.98 -16.77 -2.68
CA ASP A 285 7.96 -16.18 -1.35
C ASP A 285 6.67 -15.39 -1.13
N VAL A 286 6.29 -14.52 -2.08
CA VAL A 286 5.06 -13.73 -2.02
C VAL A 286 3.81 -14.60 -1.82
N PHE A 287 3.71 -15.73 -2.53
CA PHE A 287 2.60 -16.67 -2.35
C PHE A 287 2.66 -17.41 -1.01
N PHE A 288 3.86 -17.80 -0.58
CA PHE A 288 4.07 -18.44 0.71
C PHE A 288 3.68 -17.52 1.87
N VAL A 289 4.21 -16.30 1.92
CA VAL A 289 3.91 -15.34 2.98
C VAL A 289 2.45 -14.87 2.94
N PHE A 290 1.79 -14.84 1.78
CA PHE A 290 0.35 -14.62 1.70
C PHE A 290 -0.43 -15.72 2.45
N GLY A 291 -0.07 -16.99 2.22
CA GLY A 291 -0.67 -18.13 2.91
C GLY A 291 -0.44 -18.10 4.42
N VAL A 292 0.80 -17.83 4.84
CA VAL A 292 1.17 -17.65 6.26
C VAL A 292 0.42 -16.49 6.87
N ALA A 293 0.31 -15.36 6.16
CA ALA A 293 -0.40 -14.19 6.64
C ALA A 293 -1.89 -14.43 6.87
N LEU A 294 -2.52 -15.17 5.95
CA LEU A 294 -3.92 -15.57 6.08
C LEU A 294 -4.11 -16.52 7.27
N LEU A 295 -3.22 -17.49 7.44
CA LEU A 295 -3.21 -18.40 8.60
C LEU A 295 -3.11 -17.61 9.90
N PHE A 296 -2.14 -16.70 10.02
CA PHE A 296 -1.93 -15.91 11.24
C PHE A 296 -3.12 -15.00 11.54
N ALA A 297 -3.69 -14.35 10.53
CA ALA A 297 -4.89 -13.53 10.71
C ALA A 297 -6.09 -14.36 11.23
N LEU A 298 -6.25 -15.59 10.73
CA LEU A 298 -7.28 -16.52 11.23
C LEU A 298 -7.00 -16.96 12.68
N LEU A 299 -5.74 -17.28 13.01
CA LEU A 299 -5.35 -17.72 14.35
C LEU A 299 -5.54 -16.61 15.38
N VAL A 300 -5.19 -15.36 15.06
CA VAL A 300 -5.42 -14.20 15.94
C VAL A 300 -6.90 -13.98 16.18
N GLN A 301 -7.74 -14.02 15.13
CA GLN A 301 -9.20 -13.87 15.30
C GLN A 301 -9.83 -15.01 16.11
N LYS A 302 -9.32 -16.24 15.98
CA LYS A 302 -9.82 -17.41 16.74
C LYS A 302 -9.38 -17.38 18.20
N THR A 303 -8.12 -17.04 18.46
CA THR A 303 -7.53 -17.11 19.80
C THR A 303 -7.65 -15.80 20.59
N ASN A 304 -7.98 -14.69 19.93
CA ASN A 304 -7.98 -13.33 20.48
C ASN A 304 -6.65 -12.94 21.17
N SER A 305 -5.54 -13.38 20.59
CA SER A 305 -4.18 -13.15 21.12
C SER A 305 -3.17 -13.01 19.98
N LEU A 306 -2.29 -12.01 20.08
CA LEU A 306 -1.13 -11.86 19.20
C LEU A 306 0.06 -12.74 19.60
N LEU A 307 0.11 -13.23 20.84
CA LEU A 307 1.32 -13.86 21.39
C LEU A 307 1.82 -15.02 20.53
N GLY A 308 0.95 -15.98 20.20
CA GLY A 308 1.33 -17.18 19.47
C GLY A 308 1.83 -16.89 18.06
N VAL A 309 1.17 -15.98 17.33
CA VAL A 309 1.63 -15.59 15.98
C VAL A 309 2.90 -14.74 16.03
N THR A 310 3.08 -13.91 17.06
CA THR A 310 4.32 -13.14 17.29
C THR A 310 5.49 -14.07 17.52
N LEU A 311 5.31 -15.08 18.37
CA LEU A 311 6.31 -16.11 18.61
C LEU A 311 6.60 -16.91 17.34
N ALA A 312 5.56 -17.29 16.58
CA ALA A 312 5.72 -18.04 15.35
C ALA A 312 6.52 -17.23 14.32
N HIS A 313 6.12 -15.99 14.06
CA HIS A 313 6.79 -15.12 13.12
C HIS A 313 8.24 -14.81 13.55
N GLY A 314 8.44 -14.47 14.82
CA GLY A 314 9.79 -14.24 15.36
C GLY A 314 10.67 -15.48 15.22
N LEU A 315 10.13 -16.66 15.51
CA LEU A 315 10.86 -17.92 15.39
C LEU A 315 11.13 -18.33 13.94
N THR A 316 10.22 -18.02 13.01
CA THR A 316 10.45 -18.12 11.56
C THR A 316 11.68 -17.31 11.16
N ASN A 317 11.72 -16.03 11.52
CA ASN A 317 12.87 -15.16 11.21
C ASN A 317 14.16 -15.62 11.90
N ILE A 318 14.11 -16.01 13.17
CA ILE A 318 15.27 -16.51 13.90
C ILE A 318 15.85 -17.75 13.22
N THR A 319 14.99 -18.72 12.87
CA THR A 319 15.47 -19.96 12.27
C THR A 319 15.95 -19.76 10.83
N LEU A 320 15.22 -18.98 10.03
CA LEU A 320 15.58 -18.59 8.67
C LEU A 320 16.97 -17.95 8.59
N TYR A 321 17.29 -17.03 9.50
CA TYR A 321 18.47 -16.17 9.38
C TYR A 321 19.63 -16.50 10.32
N LEU A 322 19.38 -17.15 11.46
CA LEU A 322 20.39 -17.40 12.49
C LEU A 322 20.68 -18.88 12.69
N VAL A 323 19.84 -19.79 12.19
CA VAL A 323 19.99 -21.24 12.42
C VAL A 323 20.24 -21.98 11.12
N TYR A 324 19.27 -22.05 10.22
CA TYR A 324 19.34 -22.88 9.01
C TYR A 324 20.53 -22.59 8.08
N PRO A 325 20.98 -21.33 7.87
CA PRO A 325 22.14 -21.04 7.03
C PRO A 325 23.47 -21.66 7.52
N PHE A 326 23.53 -22.17 8.76
CA PHE A 326 24.71 -22.85 9.31
C PHE A 326 24.67 -24.38 9.21
N PHE A 327 23.50 -24.96 8.91
CA PHE A 327 23.30 -26.42 8.95
C PHE A 327 22.82 -27.01 7.62
N LEU A 328 22.31 -26.19 6.71
CA LEU A 328 21.74 -26.57 5.42
C LEU A 328 22.42 -25.78 4.29
#